data_AF-A0A944YS10-F1
#
_entry.id   AF-A0A944YS10-F1
#
_cell.length_a   1.000
_cell.length_b   1.000
_cell.length_c   1.000
_cell.angle_alpha   90.00
_cell.angle_beta   90.00
_cell.angle_gamma   90.00
#
_symmetry.space_group_name_H-M   'P 1'
#
loop_
_entity.id
_entity.type
_entity.pdbx_description
1 polymer ?
#
loop_
_entity_poly.entity_id
_entity_poly.type
_entity_poly.pdbx_seq_one_letter_code
_entity_poly.pdbx_strand_id
1 'polypeptide(L)'
;MADNQITEQEVDSIVLDLLNLHSEEVKVDAQDFLDLLKFSLSLNTMEKKRVVDAVPTLSQFQFDELTKVFSEERTKFKDLAKEHPDDIKKLVAKQQAEWIELGDKYKAEQENSKVE
;
A
#
# COMPACT_ATOMS: atom_id res chain seq x y z
N MET A 1 20.52 5.72 20.41
CA MET A 1 19.07 5.46 20.50
C MET A 1 18.80 4.58 19.30
N ALA A 2 18.45 3.31 19.49
CA ALA A 2 18.24 2.43 18.34
C ALA A 2 16.92 2.85 17.70
N ASP A 3 17.00 3.47 16.52
CA ASP A 3 15.85 3.82 15.69
C ASP A 3 15.07 2.53 15.41
N ASN A 4 14.01 2.29 16.20
CA ASN A 4 13.12 1.13 16.07
C ASN A 4 12.11 1.36 14.92
N GLN A 5 12.62 1.90 13.81
CA GLN A 5 11.83 2.23 12.63
C GLN A 5 11.39 0.93 11.98
N ILE A 6 10.10 0.83 11.68
CA ILE A 6 9.54 -0.35 11.02
C ILE A 6 10.22 -0.56 9.65
N THR A 7 10.53 -1.80 9.32
CA THR A 7 11.10 -2.14 8.01
C THR A 7 10.00 -2.27 6.95
N GLU A 8 10.36 -2.09 5.68
CA GLU A 8 9.43 -2.25 4.56
C GLU A 8 8.73 -3.62 4.57
N GLN A 9 9.48 -4.69 4.90
CA GLN A 9 8.94 -6.04 5.00
C GLN A 9 7.91 -6.20 6.13
N GLU A 10 8.12 -5.51 7.25
CA GLU A 10 7.15 -5.49 8.34
C GLU A 10 5.89 -4.72 7.93
N VAL A 11 6.04 -3.58 7.23
CA VAL A 11 4.87 -2.85 6.69
C VAL A 11 4.10 -3.73 5.71
N ASP A 12 4.80 -4.37 4.77
CA ASP A 12 4.22 -5.28 3.78
C ASP A 12 3.43 -6.39 4.49
N SER A 13 3.98 -6.96 5.57
CA SER A 13 3.32 -8.00 6.36
C SER A 13 2.06 -7.49 7.07
N ILE A 14 2.11 -6.30 7.69
CA ILE A 14 0.96 -5.69 8.37
C ILE A 14 -0.15 -5.38 7.37
N VAL A 15 0.19 -4.74 6.26
CA VAL A 15 -0.81 -4.37 5.25
C VAL A 15 -1.38 -5.62 4.58
N LEU A 16 -0.55 -6.64 4.32
CA LEU A 16 -1.03 -7.91 3.77
C LEU A 16 -2.03 -8.60 4.72
N ASP A 17 -1.78 -8.61 6.02
CA ASP A 17 -2.72 -9.14 7.01
C ASP A 17 -4.07 -8.40 6.94
N LEU A 18 -4.03 -7.07 6.88
CA LEU A 18 -5.23 -6.23 6.72
C LEU A 18 -5.95 -6.46 5.38
N LEU A 19 -5.21 -6.64 4.29
CA LEU A 19 -5.76 -6.96 2.97
C LEU A 19 -6.49 -8.31 2.98
N ASN A 20 -6.00 -9.30 3.74
CA ASN A 20 -6.64 -10.60 3.90
C ASN A 20 -7.93 -10.56 4.72
N LEU A 21 -8.28 -9.42 5.33
CA LEU A 21 -9.58 -9.19 5.97
C LEU A 21 -10.70 -8.86 4.95
N HIS A 22 -10.42 -8.96 3.65
CA HIS A 22 -11.44 -8.80 2.63
C HIS A 22 -12.57 -9.84 2.81
N SER A 23 -13.77 -9.50 2.33
CA SER A 23 -14.91 -10.43 2.38
C SER A 23 -14.59 -11.74 1.64
N GLU A 24 -15.04 -12.88 2.16
CA GLU A 24 -14.79 -14.22 1.56
C GLU A 24 -15.37 -14.37 0.15
N GLU A 25 -16.39 -13.57 -0.19
CA GLU A 25 -17.00 -13.52 -1.51
C GLU A 25 -16.12 -12.83 -2.56
N VAL A 26 -15.15 -12.03 -2.10
CA VAL A 26 -14.19 -11.32 -2.95
C VAL A 26 -13.03 -12.24 -3.28
N LYS A 27 -12.75 -12.35 -4.57
CA LYS A 27 -11.58 -13.02 -5.14
C LYS A 27 -10.58 -11.96 -5.54
N VAL A 28 -9.62 -11.71 -4.66
CA VAL A 28 -8.50 -10.81 -4.92
C VAL A 28 -7.19 -11.52 -4.54
N ASP A 29 -6.15 -11.31 -5.34
CA ASP A 29 -4.80 -11.70 -4.94
C ASP A 29 -4.25 -10.59 -4.03
N ALA A 30 -4.29 -10.82 -2.72
CA ALA A 30 -3.85 -9.82 -1.74
C ALA A 30 -2.38 -9.43 -1.92
N GLN A 31 -1.54 -10.35 -2.43
CA GLN A 31 -0.11 -10.07 -2.68
C GLN A 31 0.07 -9.18 -3.91
N ASP A 32 -0.62 -9.46 -5.01
CA ASP A 32 -0.58 -8.62 -6.21
C ASP A 32 -1.19 -7.23 -5.92
N PHE A 33 -2.31 -7.19 -5.19
CA PHE A 33 -2.94 -5.94 -4.78
C PHE A 33 -2.05 -5.12 -3.85
N LEU A 34 -1.34 -5.76 -2.91
CA LEU A 34 -0.35 -5.11 -2.05
C LEU A 34 0.74 -4.44 -2.89
N ASP A 35 1.32 -5.16 -3.85
CA ASP A 35 2.37 -4.63 -4.73
C ASP A 35 1.85 -3.44 -5.54
N LEU A 36 0.64 -3.54 -6.10
CA LEU A 36 0.01 -2.44 -6.83
C LEU A 36 -0.25 -1.22 -5.94
N LEU A 37 -0.77 -1.43 -4.73
CA LEU A 37 -1.06 -0.35 -3.77
C LEU A 37 0.23 0.33 -3.30
N LYS A 38 1.25 -0.44 -2.98
CA LYS A 38 2.56 0.04 -2.52
C LYS A 38 3.22 0.96 -3.53
N PHE A 39 3.19 0.58 -4.81
CA PHE A 39 3.80 1.35 -5.89
C PHE A 39 2.86 2.40 -6.51
N SER A 40 1.60 2.50 -6.07
CA SER A 40 0.67 3.52 -6.58
C SER A 40 1.12 4.92 -6.16
N LEU A 41 1.30 5.79 -7.15
CA LEU A 41 1.62 7.20 -7.05
C LEU A 41 0.39 8.10 -7.04
N SER A 42 -0.77 7.57 -7.46
CA SER A 42 -2.04 8.31 -7.38
C SER A 42 -2.52 8.48 -5.94
N LEU A 43 -2.03 7.68 -4.99
CA LEU A 43 -2.45 7.71 -3.59
C LEU A 43 -1.33 8.19 -2.68
N ASN A 44 -1.63 9.14 -1.80
CA ASN A 44 -0.76 9.50 -0.68
C ASN A 44 -0.91 8.51 0.51
N THR A 45 -0.07 8.66 1.54
CA THR A 45 -0.09 7.81 2.75
C THR A 45 -1.48 7.66 3.37
N MET A 46 -2.25 8.74 3.50
CA MET A 46 -3.58 8.71 4.12
C MET A 46 -4.63 8.04 3.22
N GLU A 47 -4.52 8.22 1.92
CA GLU A 47 -5.40 7.56 0.95
C GLU A 47 -5.13 6.05 0.91
N LYS A 48 -3.86 5.64 0.92
CA LYS A 48 -3.47 4.23 1.07
C LYS A 48 -4.04 3.63 2.35
N LYS A 49 -3.91 4.33 3.49
CA LYS A 49 -4.52 3.91 4.76
C LYS A 49 -6.03 3.71 4.63
N ARG A 50 -6.73 4.66 4.01
CA ARG A 50 -8.20 4.55 3.79
C ARG A 50 -8.58 3.37 2.92
N VAL A 51 -7.80 3.05 1.88
CA VAL A 51 -8.05 1.86 1.06
C VAL A 51 -7.90 0.60 1.90
N VAL A 52 -6.82 0.48 2.65
CA VAL A 52 -6.54 -0.68 3.53
C VAL A 52 -7.61 -0.80 4.62
N ASP A 53 -7.97 0.28 5.28
CA ASP A 53 -9.00 0.29 6.34
C ASP A 53 -10.41 -0.05 5.76
N ALA A 54 -10.66 0.29 4.49
CA ALA A 54 -11.93 0.01 3.83
C ALA A 54 -12.04 -1.43 3.31
N VAL A 55 -10.93 -2.18 3.18
CA VAL A 55 -10.85 -3.55 2.64
C VAL A 55 -12.00 -4.46 3.08
N PRO A 56 -12.36 -4.56 4.37
CA PRO A 56 -13.42 -5.48 4.81
C PRO A 56 -14.80 -5.15 4.22
N THR A 57 -14.98 -3.89 3.80
CA THR A 57 -16.24 -3.35 3.26
C THR A 57 -16.22 -3.20 1.73
N LEU A 58 -15.07 -3.42 1.09
CA LEU A 58 -14.95 -3.31 -0.36
C LEU A 58 -15.58 -4.53 -1.04
N SER A 59 -16.40 -4.26 -2.06
CA SER A 59 -16.96 -5.26 -2.95
C SER A 59 -15.95 -5.69 -4.03
N GLN A 60 -16.21 -6.82 -4.69
CA GLN A 60 -15.39 -7.31 -5.81
C GLN A 60 -15.17 -6.23 -6.87
N PHE A 61 -16.24 -5.54 -7.28
CA PHE A 61 -16.16 -4.49 -8.29
C PHE A 61 -15.22 -3.35 -7.89
N GLN A 62 -15.20 -2.98 -6.61
CA GLN A 62 -14.29 -1.93 -6.12
C GLN A 62 -12.84 -2.41 -6.13
N PHE A 63 -12.57 -3.65 -5.75
CA PHE A 63 -11.23 -4.25 -5.87
C PHE A 63 -10.78 -4.32 -7.33
N ASP A 64 -11.65 -4.74 -8.24
CA ASP A 64 -11.34 -4.84 -9.67
C ASP A 64 -11.00 -3.47 -10.27
N GLU A 65 -11.78 -2.43 -9.95
CA GLU A 65 -11.52 -1.08 -10.44
C GLU A 65 -10.23 -0.49 -9.86
N LEU A 66 -9.95 -0.68 -8.55
CA LEU A 66 -8.68 -0.26 -7.96
C LEU A 66 -7.49 -0.98 -8.61
N THR A 67 -7.57 -2.30 -8.75
CA THR A 67 -6.55 -3.14 -9.39
C THR A 67 -6.27 -2.69 -10.82
N LYS A 68 -7.34 -2.40 -11.57
CA LYS A 68 -7.26 -1.90 -12.94
C LYS A 68 -6.59 -0.54 -13.00
N VAL A 69 -7.01 0.42 -12.18
CA VAL A 69 -6.42 1.76 -12.13
C VAL A 69 -4.93 1.69 -11.79
N PHE A 70 -4.54 0.93 -10.77
CA PHE A 70 -3.13 0.78 -10.39
C PHE A 70 -2.30 0.06 -11.46
N SER A 71 -2.88 -0.94 -12.15
CA SER A 71 -2.21 -1.66 -13.24
C SER A 71 -1.95 -0.74 -14.46
N GLU A 72 -2.93 0.09 -14.80
CA GLU A 72 -2.77 1.11 -15.85
C GLU A 72 -1.71 2.14 -15.46
N GLU A 73 -1.71 2.58 -14.20
CA GLU A 73 -0.72 3.51 -13.67
C GLU A 73 0.70 2.93 -13.73
N ARG A 74 0.88 1.69 -13.28
CA ARG A 74 2.16 0.96 -13.34
C ARG A 74 2.70 0.88 -14.76
N THR A 75 1.81 0.67 -15.73
CA THR A 75 2.20 0.62 -17.16
C THR A 75 2.69 1.97 -17.64
N LYS A 76 1.93 3.06 -17.38
CA LYS A 76 2.32 4.43 -17.72
C LYS A 76 3.64 4.83 -17.04
N PHE A 77 3.79 4.46 -15.78
CA PHE A 77 5.00 4.75 -15.01
C PHE A 77 6.22 4.02 -15.55
N LYS A 78 6.06 2.78 -16.04
CA LYS A 78 7.14 2.02 -16.67
C LYS A 78 7.64 2.67 -17.96
N ASP A 79 6.76 3.33 -18.73
CA ASP A 79 7.19 4.09 -19.90
C ASP A 79 7.88 5.40 -19.49
N LEU A 80 7.33 6.13 -18.51
CA LEU A 80 8.00 7.31 -17.92
C LEU A 80 9.37 6.97 -17.33
N ALA A 81 9.55 5.77 -16.75
CA ALA A 81 10.84 5.30 -16.24
C ALA A 81 11.92 5.14 -17.30
N LYS A 82 11.54 4.91 -18.56
CA LYS A 82 12.48 4.87 -19.69
C LYS A 82 12.87 6.27 -20.15
N GLU A 83 11.94 7.22 -20.08
CA GLU A 83 12.14 8.61 -20.53
C GLU A 83 12.84 9.48 -19.46
N HIS A 84 12.50 9.27 -18.19
CA HIS A 84 12.92 10.10 -17.04
C HIS A 84 13.38 9.26 -15.84
N PRO A 85 14.47 8.48 -15.95
CA PRO A 85 14.90 7.55 -14.89
C PRO A 85 15.27 8.25 -13.57
N ASP A 86 15.87 9.44 -13.63
CA ASP A 86 16.27 10.20 -12.43
C ASP A 86 15.06 10.70 -11.61
N ASP A 87 14.00 11.15 -12.27
CA ASP A 87 12.79 11.61 -11.58
C ASP A 87 11.98 10.43 -11.03
N ILE A 88 11.95 9.31 -11.74
CA ILE A 88 11.39 8.05 -11.24
C ILE A 88 12.10 7.59 -9.98
N LYS A 89 13.44 7.66 -9.94
CA LYS A 89 14.20 7.26 -8.74
C LYS A 89 13.82 8.10 -7.51
N LYS A 90 13.57 9.41 -7.69
CA LYS A 90 13.10 10.28 -6.60
C LYS A 90 11.69 9.92 -6.17
N LEU A 91 10.80 9.62 -7.11
CA LEU A 91 9.42 9.23 -6.82
C LEU A 91 9.37 7.91 -6.05
N VAL A 92 10.16 6.90 -6.44
CA VAL A 92 10.26 5.63 -5.71
C VAL A 92 10.78 5.85 -4.30
N ALA A 93 11.82 6.67 -4.11
CA ALA A 93 12.35 6.98 -2.77
C ALA A 93 11.31 7.68 -1.88
N LYS A 94 10.54 8.63 -2.44
CA LYS A 94 9.40 9.25 -1.74
C LYS A 94 8.36 8.21 -1.38
N GLN A 95 8.04 7.32 -2.32
CA GLN A 95 7.00 6.31 -2.13
C GLN A 95 7.36 5.31 -1.04
N GLN A 96 8.62 4.89 -0.99
CA GLN A 96 9.15 4.04 0.07
C GLN A 96 9.05 4.74 1.43
N ALA A 97 9.44 6.01 1.53
CA ALA A 97 9.32 6.76 2.78
C ALA A 97 7.86 6.87 3.25
N GLU A 98 6.93 7.16 2.33
CA GLU A 98 5.49 7.19 2.62
C GLU A 98 4.95 5.82 3.07
N TRP A 99 5.46 4.73 2.49
CA TRP A 99 5.09 3.37 2.86
C TRP A 99 5.57 3.01 4.27
N ILE A 100 6.82 3.33 4.61
CA ILE A 100 7.32 3.17 5.98
C ILE A 100 6.48 3.99 6.97
N GLU A 101 6.16 5.24 6.63
CA GLU A 101 5.31 6.09 7.49
C GLU A 101 3.91 5.47 7.71
N LEU A 102 3.33 4.84 6.69
CA LEU A 102 2.06 4.12 6.82
C LEU A 102 2.18 2.98 7.85
N GLY A 103 3.24 2.18 7.76
CA GLY A 103 3.51 1.10 8.70
C GLY A 103 3.71 1.57 10.13
N ASP A 104 4.43 2.69 10.32
CA ASP A 104 4.61 3.29 11.65
C ASP A 104 3.26 3.69 12.28
N LYS A 105 2.33 4.23 11.48
CA LYS A 105 0.97 4.54 11.96
C LYS A 105 0.22 3.28 12.40
N TYR A 106 0.22 2.23 11.58
CA TYR A 106 -0.46 0.98 11.93
C TYR A 106 0.16 0.29 13.15
N LYS A 107 1.49 0.29 13.25
CA LYS A 107 2.21 -0.24 14.41
C LYS A 107 1.83 0.51 15.68
N ALA A 108 1.82 1.84 15.64
CA ALA A 108 1.39 2.67 16.75
C ALA A 108 -0.08 2.45 17.13
N GLU A 109 -0.98 2.28 16.15
CA GLU A 109 -2.39 1.95 16.39
C GLU A 109 -2.53 0.58 17.08
N GLN A 110 -1.80 -0.45 16.62
CA GLN A 110 -1.82 -1.78 17.22
C GLN A 110 -1.24 -1.80 18.64
N GLU A 111 -0.18 -1.03 18.91
CA GLU A 111 0.39 -0.87 20.25
C GLU A 111 -0.61 -0.16 21.18
N ASN A 112 -1.30 0.87 20.69
CA ASN A 112 -2.31 1.58 21.49
C ASN A 112 -3.54 0.71 21.78
N SER A 113 -4.03 -0.07 20.82
CA SER A 113 -5.16 -0.99 21.03
C SER A 113 -4.86 -2.17 21.95
N LYS A 114 -3.59 -2.48 22.24
CA LYS A 114 -3.20 -3.55 23.18
C LYS A 114 -3.06 -3.05 24.63
N VAL A 115 -3.10 -1.75 24.85
CA VAL A 115 -2.88 -1.12 26.17
C VAL A 115 -4.20 -0.73 26.85
N GLU A 116 -5.34 -0.80 26.15
CA GLU A 116 -6.71 -0.68 26.70
C GLU A 116 -7.34 -2.05 27.00
#